data_AF-A0A2G2WHS8-F1
#
_entry.id   AF-A0A2G2WHS8-F1
#
_cell.length_a   1.000
_cell.length_b   1.000
_cell.length_c   1.000
_cell.angle_alpha   90.00
_cell.angle_beta   90.00
_cell.angle_gamma   90.00
#
_symmetry.space_group_name_H-M   'P 1'
#
loop_
_entity.id
_entity.type
_entity.pdbx_description
1 polymer ?
#
loop_
_entity_poly.entity_id
_entity_poly.type
_entity_poly.pdbx_seq_one_letter_code
_entity_poly.pdbx_strand_id
1 'polypeptide(L)'
;MIAKKFGIDFDYGADLIVSISRNMDLNDDLWFEIENSIDVKLKDFKIPQNVYRALLEVYVSFQENDDSWYGNSVNEYVSLNNLSVPRNGAFREVIVSLDEMVVDVV
;
A
#
# COMPACT_ATOMS: atom_id res chain seq x y z
N MET A 1 -3.95 3.31 10.21
CA MET A 1 -2.93 3.71 9.23
C MET A 1 -1.59 3.17 9.69
N ILE A 2 -0.90 2.44 8.82
CA ILE A 2 0.47 1.96 8.97
C ILE A 2 1.31 2.80 8.03
N ALA A 3 2.44 3.30 8.50
CA ALA A 3 3.42 4.02 7.68
C ALA A 3 4.76 3.29 7.77
N LYS A 4 5.38 3.03 6.62
CA LYS A 4 6.67 2.39 6.53
C LYS A 4 7.59 3.20 5.64
N LYS A 5 8.78 3.46 6.15
CA LYS A 5 9.79 4.29 5.50
C LYS A 5 10.93 3.40 5.05
N PHE A 6 11.24 3.44 3.76
CA PHE A 6 12.30 2.66 3.15
C PHE A 6 13.42 3.56 2.62
N GLY A 7 14.61 3.38 3.20
CA GLY A 7 15.79 4.20 2.94
C GLY A 7 16.39 4.76 4.22
N ILE A 8 17.48 5.51 4.08
CA ILE A 8 18.20 6.10 5.21
C ILE A 8 17.49 7.42 5.59
N ASP A 9 17.27 7.63 6.87
CA ASP A 9 16.72 8.90 7.36
C ASP A 9 17.71 10.05 7.09
N PHE A 10 17.18 11.22 6.72
CA PHE A 10 18.02 12.33 6.30
C PHE A 10 18.07 13.40 7.38
N ASP A 11 19.29 13.81 7.76
CA ASP A 11 19.50 14.97 8.64
C ASP A 11 19.11 16.32 7.97
N TYR A 12 18.74 16.28 6.69
CA TYR A 12 18.30 17.41 5.88
C TYR A 12 16.95 17.11 5.19
N GLY A 13 16.16 18.15 4.93
CA GLY A 13 14.86 18.01 4.26
C GLY A 13 14.97 17.54 2.80
N ALA A 14 13.88 16.99 2.26
CA ALA A 14 13.81 16.61 0.85
C ALA A 14 13.77 17.82 -0.08
N ASP A 15 14.63 17.83 -1.10
CA ASP A 15 14.61 18.85 -2.16
C ASP A 15 13.42 18.71 -3.11
N LEU A 16 12.86 17.49 -3.22
CA LEU A 16 11.70 17.17 -4.04
C LEU A 16 10.88 16.06 -3.40
N ILE A 17 9.56 16.25 -3.34
CA ILE A 17 8.60 15.21 -2.95
C ILE A 17 7.71 14.92 -4.16
N VAL A 18 7.65 13.66 -4.56
CA VAL A 18 6.78 13.19 -5.65
C VAL A 18 5.71 12.30 -5.03
N SER A 19 4.45 12.72 -5.12
CA SER A 19 3.31 11.95 -4.65
C SER A 19 3.00 10.79 -5.61
N ILE A 20 3.06 9.56 -5.12
CA ILE A 20 2.59 8.37 -5.83
C ILE A 20 1.17 8.08 -5.37
N SER A 21 0.20 8.63 -6.10
CA SER A 21 -1.23 8.55 -5.81
C SER A 21 -2.02 8.25 -7.08
N ARG A 22 -3.30 7.87 -6.92
CA ARG A 22 -4.19 7.73 -8.09
C ARG A 22 -4.36 9.06 -8.82
N ASN A 23 -4.76 8.97 -10.09
CA ASN A 23 -5.10 10.16 -10.86
C ASN A 23 -6.40 10.77 -10.30
N MET A 24 -6.45 12.10 -10.26
CA MET A 24 -7.53 12.85 -9.65
C MET A 24 -8.73 12.91 -10.60
N ASP A 25 -9.78 12.16 -10.28
CA ASP A 25 -11.12 12.44 -10.79
C ASP A 25 -11.80 13.38 -9.79
N LEU A 26 -12.61 14.33 -10.27
CA LEU A 26 -13.05 15.55 -9.56
C LEU A 26 -13.67 15.37 -8.14
N ASN A 27 -13.98 14.15 -7.69
CA ASN A 27 -14.63 13.86 -6.40
C ASN A 27 -14.04 12.68 -5.61
N ASP A 28 -12.92 12.10 -6.03
CA ASP A 28 -12.40 10.86 -5.42
C ASP A 28 -11.18 11.09 -4.54
N ASP A 29 -10.96 10.13 -3.63
CA ASP A 29 -9.80 10.07 -2.75
C ASP A 29 -8.48 9.90 -3.56
N LEU A 30 -7.34 10.25 -2.97
CA LEU A 30 -6.01 10.13 -3.61
C LEU A 30 -5.35 8.76 -3.35
N TRP A 31 -5.97 7.91 -2.53
CA TRP A 31 -5.45 6.59 -2.20
C TRP A 31 -5.70 5.57 -3.32
N PHE A 32 -4.81 4.60 -3.39
CA PHE A 32 -5.04 3.39 -4.16
C PHE A 32 -5.88 2.43 -3.32
N GLU A 33 -7.13 2.23 -3.74
CA GLU A 33 -7.98 1.22 -3.14
C GLU A 33 -7.54 -0.17 -3.62
N ILE A 34 -7.25 -1.10 -2.70
CA ILE A 34 -6.85 -2.48 -3.01
C ILE A 34 -8.00 -3.40 -2.63
N GLU A 35 -8.75 -3.87 -3.63
CA GLU A 35 -9.99 -4.61 -3.39
C GLU A 35 -9.71 -6.05 -2.90
N ASN A 36 -8.73 -6.71 -3.49
CA ASN A 36 -8.48 -8.14 -3.27
C ASN A 36 -7.00 -8.52 -3.48
N SER A 37 -6.66 -9.80 -3.26
CA SER A 37 -5.27 -10.29 -3.27
C SER A 37 -4.63 -10.35 -4.65
N ILE A 38 -5.39 -10.17 -5.74
CA ILE A 38 -4.86 -10.14 -7.11
C ILE A 38 -4.91 -8.72 -7.71
N ASP A 39 -5.38 -7.74 -6.95
CA ASP A 39 -5.47 -6.35 -7.39
C ASP A 39 -4.09 -5.69 -7.32
N VAL A 40 -3.65 -5.14 -8.45
CA VAL A 40 -2.34 -4.50 -8.60
C VAL A 40 -2.57 -3.08 -9.08
N LYS A 41 -2.08 -2.10 -8.30
CA LYS A 41 -2.12 -0.68 -8.67
C LYS A 41 -0.73 -0.23 -9.09
N LEU A 42 -0.68 0.47 -10.22
CA LEU A 42 0.56 0.91 -10.86
C LEU A 42 0.52 2.42 -11.10
N LYS A 43 1.69 3.04 -10.99
CA LYS A 43 1.89 4.45 -11.30
C LYS A 43 3.28 4.67 -11.85
N ASP A 44 3.34 5.20 -13.07
CA ASP A 44 4.60 5.61 -13.65
C ASP A 44 5.04 6.96 -13.09
N PHE A 45 6.33 7.08 -12.79
CA PHE A 45 6.96 8.33 -12.40
C PHE A 45 8.36 8.41 -13.01
N LYS A 46 8.93 9.62 -13.03
CA LYS A 46 10.28 9.85 -13.53
C LYS A 46 11.16 10.36 -12.40
N ILE A 47 12.29 9.70 -12.21
CA ILE A 47 13.33 10.16 -11.30
C ILE A 47 14.19 11.19 -12.05
N PRO A 48 14.33 12.44 -11.55
CA PRO A 48 15.24 13.41 -12.14
C PRO A 48 16.68 12.88 -12.18
N GLN A 49 17.41 13.17 -13.26
CA GLN A 49 18.76 12.61 -13.47
C GLN A 49 19.80 13.10 -12.43
N ASN A 50 19.52 14.20 -11.74
CA ASN A 50 20.36 14.77 -10.70
C ASN A 50 19.99 14.28 -9.28
N VAL A 51 19.13 13.26 -9.15
CA VAL A 51 18.82 12.65 -7.85
C VAL A 51 20.06 11.92 -7.33
N TYR A 52 20.57 12.38 -6.19
CA TYR A 52 21.70 11.76 -5.50
C TYR A 52 21.25 10.62 -4.57
N ARG A 53 20.08 10.77 -3.92
CA ARG A 53 19.46 9.79 -3.03
C ARG A 53 17.94 9.90 -3.08
N ALA A 54 17.24 8.80 -2.86
CA ALA A 54 15.79 8.74 -2.80
C ALA A 54 15.33 7.94 -1.57
N LEU A 55 14.12 8.22 -1.12
CA LEU A 55 13.44 7.52 -0.04
C LEU A 55 12.00 7.27 -0.48
N LEU A 56 11.53 6.05 -0.24
CA LEU A 56 10.14 5.68 -0.46
C LEU A 56 9.43 5.62 0.90
N GLU A 57 8.34 6.36 1.03
CA GLU A 57 7.48 6.28 2.21
C GLU A 57 6.11 5.76 1.79
N VAL A 58 5.71 4.64 2.37
CA VAL A 58 4.49 3.92 2.05
C VAL A 58 3.52 4.08 3.20
N TYR A 59 2.31 4.50 2.89
CA TYR A 59 1.21 4.58 3.83
C TYR A 59 0.13 3.58 3.43
N VAL A 60 -0.41 2.86 4.41
CA VAL A 60 -1.49 1.89 4.23
C VAL A 60 -2.56 2.16 5.28
N SER A 61 -3.83 2.18 4.89
CA SER A 61 -4.96 2.29 5.81
C SER A 61 -5.97 1.19 5.48
N PHE A 62 -6.74 0.81 6.50
CA PHE A 62 -7.89 -0.05 6.31
C PHE A 62 -9.13 0.85 6.21
N GLN A 63 -9.98 0.57 5.23
CA GLN A 63 -11.22 1.30 4.96
C GLN A 63 -12.35 0.33 4.64
N GLU A 64 -13.59 0.80 4.76
CA GLU A 64 -14.80 0.07 4.40
C GLU A 64 -14.91 -1.32 5.07
N ASN A 65 -14.91 -2.40 4.28
CA ASN A 65 -14.99 -3.78 4.77
C ASN A 65 -13.83 -4.16 5.69
N ASP A 66 -12.72 -3.42 5.61
CA ASP A 66 -11.50 -3.63 6.37
C ASP A 66 -11.36 -2.67 7.57
N ASP A 67 -12.29 -1.72 7.79
CA ASP A 67 -12.26 -0.81 8.96
C ASP A 67 -12.17 -1.55 10.30
N SER A 68 -12.71 -2.77 10.35
CA SER A 68 -12.66 -3.67 11.50
C SER A 68 -11.82 -4.92 11.22
N TRP A 69 -10.71 -4.80 10.49
CA TRP A 69 -9.83 -5.91 10.09
C TRP A 69 -9.47 -6.86 11.25
N TYR A 70 -9.28 -6.32 12.46
CA TYR A 70 -8.97 -7.10 13.66
C TYR A 70 -10.08 -8.09 14.07
N GLY A 71 -11.31 -7.87 13.61
CA GLY A 71 -12.46 -8.75 13.79
C GLY A 71 -12.67 -9.73 12.64
N ASN A 72 -11.89 -9.64 11.56
CA ASN A 72 -12.01 -10.56 10.45
C ASN A 72 -11.35 -11.89 10.82
N SER A 73 -11.89 -12.99 10.32
CA SER A 73 -11.31 -14.32 10.55
C SER A 73 -10.05 -14.49 9.70
N VAL A 74 -9.04 -15.20 10.22
CA VAL A 74 -7.86 -15.58 9.42
C VAL A 74 -8.25 -16.60 8.35
N ASN A 75 -7.59 -16.54 7.19
CA ASN A 75 -7.91 -17.39 6.04
C ASN A 75 -7.90 -18.89 6.38
N GLU A 76 -6.97 -19.33 7.23
CA GLU A 76 -6.89 -20.72 7.69
C GLU A 76 -8.13 -21.15 8.50
N TYR A 77 -8.65 -20.29 9.38
CA TYR A 77 -9.88 -20.59 10.12
C TYR A 77 -11.08 -20.69 9.18
N VAL A 78 -11.16 -19.80 8.20
CA VAL A 78 -12.23 -19.79 7.19
C VAL A 78 -12.20 -21.08 6.37
N SER A 79 -11.02 -21.48 5.88
CA SER A 79 -10.86 -22.69 5.05
C SER A 79 -11.12 -23.98 5.84
N LEU A 80 -10.62 -24.08 7.08
CA LEU A 80 -10.83 -25.26 7.93
C LEU A 80 -12.30 -25.45 8.33
N ASN A 81 -13.09 -24.38 8.40
CA ASN A 81 -14.49 -24.42 8.84
C ASN A 81 -15.50 -24.31 7.69
N ASN A 82 -15.05 -24.35 6.42
CA ASN A 82 -15.90 -24.19 5.23
C ASN A 82 -16.81 -22.95 5.30
N LEU A 83 -16.29 -21.85 5.86
CA LEU A 83 -17.05 -20.61 5.99
C LEU A 83 -16.97 -19.82 4.68
N SER A 84 -18.11 -19.30 4.23
CA SER A 84 -18.14 -18.25 3.20
C SER A 84 -18.28 -16.91 3.91
N VAL A 85 -17.17 -16.19 4.06
CA VAL A 85 -17.19 -14.85 4.65
C VAL A 85 -17.26 -13.83 3.52
N PRO A 86 -18.19 -12.85 3.57
CA PRO A 86 -18.19 -11.72 2.64
C PRO A 86 -17.03 -10.74 2.92
N ARG A 87 -16.18 -11.02 3.90
CA ARG A 87 -15.16 -10.12 4.43
C ARG A 87 -13.77 -10.55 3.99
N ASN A 88 -12.99 -9.55 3.62
CA ASN A 88 -11.55 -9.61 3.44
C ASN A 88 -10.92 -10.14 4.75
N GLY A 89 -9.99 -11.09 4.70
CA GLY A 89 -9.45 -11.76 5.90
C GLY A 89 -8.79 -10.82 6.92
N ALA A 90 -8.39 -11.37 8.08
CA ALA A 90 -7.81 -10.62 9.21
C ALA A 90 -6.59 -9.76 8.88
N PHE A 91 -5.69 -10.25 8.03
CA PHE A 91 -4.45 -9.55 7.69
C PHE A 91 -4.29 -9.52 6.18
N ARG A 92 -3.94 -8.34 5.67
CA ARG A 92 -3.52 -8.14 4.29
C ARG A 92 -2.09 -7.65 4.29
N GLU A 93 -1.30 -8.28 3.45
CA GLU A 93 0.05 -7.88 3.14
C GLU A 93 0.00 -7.02 1.88
N VAL A 94 0.56 -5.80 1.94
CA VAL A 94 0.71 -4.96 0.77
C VAL A 94 2.15 -5.10 0.28
N ILE A 95 2.30 -5.67 -0.91
CA ILE A 95 3.60 -5.81 -1.57
C ILE A 95 3.85 -4.55 -2.38
N VAL A 96 5.01 -3.94 -2.17
CA VAL A 96 5.46 -2.76 -2.90
C VAL A 96 6.65 -3.12 -3.76
N SER A 97 6.53 -2.85 -5.06
CA SER A 97 7.59 -3.13 -6.04
C SER A 97 7.92 -1.91 -6.90
N LEU A 98 9.20 -1.75 -7.22
CA LEU A 98 9.69 -0.80 -8.23
C LEU A 98 10.27 -1.59 -9.39
N ASP A 99 9.77 -1.37 -10.61
CA ASP A 99 10.19 -2.08 -11.82
C ASP A 99 10.27 -3.61 -11.60
N GLU A 100 9.20 -4.19 -11.07
CA GLU A 100 9.06 -5.62 -10.75
C GLU A 100 9.95 -6.13 -9.59
N MET A 101 10.81 -5.29 -9.01
CA MET A 101 11.61 -5.64 -7.85
C MET A 101 10.86 -5.30 -6.56
N VAL A 102 10.58 -6.31 -5.73
CA VAL A 102 9.98 -6.10 -4.39
C VAL A 102 10.95 -5.30 -3.53
N VAL A 103 10.49 -4.13 -3.07
CA VAL A 103 11.25 -3.23 -2.19
C VAL A 103 10.69 -3.24 -0.77
N ASP A 104 9.39 -3.54 -0.60
CA ASP A 104 8.78 -3.57 0.71
C ASP A 104 7.55 -4.47 0.80
N VAL A 105 7.23 -4.79 2.05
CA VAL A 105 6.05 -5.52 2.51
C VAL A 105 5.50 -4.77 3.72
N VAL A 106 4.27 -4.27 3.62
CA VAL A 106 3.58 -3.50 4.67
C VAL A 106 2.38 -4.27 5.21
#